data_AF-A0A0A2WQJ3-F1
#
_entry.id   AF-A0A0A2WQJ3-F1
#
_cell.length_a   1.000
_cell.length_b   1.000
_cell.length_c   1.000
_cell.angle_alpha   90.00
_cell.angle_beta   90.00
_cell.angle_gamma   90.00
#
_symmetry.space_group_name_H-M   'P 1'
#
loop_
_entity.id
_entity.type
_entity.pdbx_description
1 polymer ?
#
loop_
_entity_poly.entity_id
_entity_poly.type
_entity_poly.pdbx_seq_one_letter_code
_entity_poly.pdbx_strand_id
1 'polypeptide(L)'
;MSRPMRIPTLLALAALLFACAPQVAPRARPEFKEVGFYPALPGLEWIYVPEGEAVTSPPYRVRVEGPASFSGQEALRFYAGGRGEERRYYRRVDRGVRLLGFEDPSARVVFTPPILEYPPEEVLEVGYRYGGETQVKVELLLPSGTPEPLRQGRLSYTMEVLERREVRVPAGVFQVYRIRQVYKDERGETPYEVWFAPYVGEVRTREGRILVETNFR
;
A
#
# COMPACT_ATOMS: atom_id res chain seq x y z
N MET A 1 43.20 66.60 -6.71
CA MET A 1 41.81 66.58 -7.21
C MET A 1 41.47 65.15 -7.60
N SER A 2 40.78 64.41 -6.74
CA SER A 2 40.50 62.98 -6.89
C SER A 2 39.16 62.76 -7.60
N ARG A 3 39.15 61.89 -8.63
CA ARG A 3 37.94 61.46 -9.34
C ARG A 3 37.25 60.32 -8.58
N PRO A 4 35.92 60.36 -8.33
CA PRO A 4 35.20 59.17 -7.92
C PRO A 4 34.69 58.38 -9.13
N MET A 5 35.03 57.09 -9.08
CA MET A 5 34.51 55.99 -9.88
C MET A 5 33.04 55.72 -9.49
N ARG A 6 32.14 55.60 -10.47
CA ARG A 6 30.78 55.08 -10.27
C ARG A 6 30.45 54.09 -11.37
N ILE A 7 30.50 52.81 -11.01
CA ILE A 7 29.95 51.69 -11.75
C ILE A 7 28.62 51.36 -11.07
N PRO A 8 27.45 51.69 -11.65
CA PRO A 8 26.21 51.09 -11.18
C PRO A 8 25.37 50.63 -12.37
N THR A 9 25.83 49.60 -13.09
CA THR A 9 25.06 49.08 -14.24
C THR A 9 25.22 47.57 -14.41
N LEU A 10 25.33 46.81 -13.32
CA LEU A 10 25.40 45.33 -13.39
C LEU A 10 24.44 44.61 -12.45
N LEU A 11 23.70 45.31 -11.58
CA LEU A 11 22.74 44.69 -10.65
C LEU A 11 21.31 44.55 -11.18
N ALA A 12 20.96 45.17 -12.31
CA ALA A 12 19.58 45.18 -12.79
C ALA A 12 19.18 43.96 -13.64
N LEU A 13 20.15 43.16 -14.13
CA LEU A 13 19.88 42.07 -15.08
C LEU A 13 19.75 40.68 -14.43
N ALA A 14 20.12 40.53 -13.15
CA ALA A 14 20.04 39.24 -12.44
C ALA A 14 18.66 38.94 -11.83
N ALA A 15 17.76 39.94 -11.76
CA ALA A 15 16.44 39.78 -11.12
C ALA A 15 15.35 39.19 -12.03
N LEU A 16 15.61 38.99 -13.33
CA LEU A 16 14.60 38.53 -14.29
C LEU A 16 14.65 37.02 -14.58
N LEU A 17 15.60 36.26 -14.00
CA LEU A 17 15.77 34.83 -14.30
C LEU A 17 14.98 33.87 -13.39
N PHE A 18 14.28 34.36 -12.36
CA PHE A 18 13.47 33.52 -11.47
C PHE A 18 11.98 33.43 -11.84
N ALA A 19 11.52 34.13 -12.87
CA ALA A 19 10.09 34.21 -13.20
C ALA A 19 9.52 32.97 -13.94
N CYS A 20 10.37 32.02 -14.32
CA CYS A 20 9.96 30.79 -15.02
C CYS A 20 10.35 29.53 -14.25
N ALA A 21 10.04 29.46 -12.95
CA ALA A 21 9.88 28.16 -12.32
C ALA A 21 8.47 27.66 -12.70
N PRO A 22 8.31 26.54 -13.45
CA PRO A 22 7.01 25.98 -13.69
C PRO A 22 6.37 25.63 -12.33
N GLN A 23 5.35 26.38 -11.96
CA GLN A 23 4.52 26.05 -10.81
C GLN A 23 3.76 24.78 -11.18
N VAL A 24 4.27 23.63 -10.74
CA VAL A 24 3.54 22.37 -10.79
C VAL A 24 2.35 22.54 -9.86
N ALA A 25 1.21 22.94 -10.43
CA ALA A 25 -0.03 23.00 -9.69
C ALA A 25 -0.30 21.60 -9.12
N PRO A 26 -0.65 21.47 -7.83
CA PRO A 26 -1.01 20.18 -7.27
C PRO A 26 -2.16 19.60 -8.09
N ARG A 27 -1.94 18.46 -8.74
CA ARG A 27 -2.97 17.76 -9.49
C ARG A 27 -4.07 17.39 -8.51
N ALA A 28 -5.27 17.96 -8.70
CA ALA A 28 -6.43 17.62 -7.88
C ALA A 28 -6.65 16.11 -7.92
N ARG A 29 -6.67 15.47 -6.74
CA ARG A 29 -7.00 14.05 -6.63
C ARG A 29 -8.51 13.93 -6.75
N PRO A 30 -9.04 13.13 -7.68
CA PRO A 30 -10.48 12.90 -7.75
C PRO A 30 -10.95 12.23 -6.47
N GLU A 31 -12.07 12.70 -5.94
CA GLU A 31 -12.77 12.07 -4.83
C GLU A 31 -13.74 11.02 -5.39
N PHE A 32 -13.70 9.81 -4.84
CA PHE A 32 -14.56 8.71 -5.25
C PHE A 32 -15.60 8.40 -4.16
N LYS A 33 -16.68 7.77 -4.59
CA LYS A 33 -17.64 7.12 -3.68
C LYS A 33 -17.45 5.61 -3.81
N GLU A 34 -16.98 4.96 -2.75
CA GLU A 34 -16.82 3.52 -2.68
C GLU A 34 -17.92 2.93 -1.78
N VAL A 35 -18.44 1.78 -2.17
CA VAL A 35 -19.53 1.11 -1.45
C VAL A 35 -19.20 -0.34 -1.10
N GLY A 36 -18.09 -0.87 -1.63
CA GLY A 36 -17.63 -2.22 -1.32
C GLY A 36 -17.09 -2.33 0.10
N PHE A 37 -17.47 -3.40 0.79
CA PHE A 37 -16.94 -3.73 2.12
C PHE A 37 -15.41 -3.84 2.14
N TYR A 38 -14.85 -4.36 1.03
CA TYR A 38 -13.43 -4.34 0.70
C TYR A 38 -13.19 -3.36 -0.47
N PRO A 39 -12.83 -2.10 -0.20
CA PRO A 39 -12.58 -1.10 -1.23
C PRO A 39 -11.57 -1.55 -2.29
N ALA A 40 -11.98 -1.49 -3.56
CA ALA A 40 -11.18 -2.04 -4.65
C ALA A 40 -11.46 -1.39 -6.01
N LEU A 41 -12.18 -0.28 -6.05
CA LEU A 41 -12.37 0.47 -7.29
C LEU A 41 -11.02 1.00 -7.83
N PRO A 42 -10.77 0.93 -9.14
CA PRO A 42 -9.57 1.53 -9.74
C PRO A 42 -9.49 3.03 -9.46
N GLY A 43 -8.31 3.50 -9.05
CA GLY A 43 -8.07 4.91 -8.70
C GLY A 43 -8.24 5.25 -7.22
N LEU A 44 -8.77 4.34 -6.40
CA LEU A 44 -8.76 4.51 -4.94
C LEU A 44 -7.34 4.52 -4.41
N GLU A 45 -7.11 5.37 -3.41
CA GLU A 45 -5.81 5.65 -2.86
C GLU A 45 -5.88 5.85 -1.34
N TRP A 46 -4.84 5.34 -0.68
CA TRP A 46 -4.57 5.51 0.73
C TRP A 46 -3.17 6.08 0.94
N ILE A 47 -3.06 6.98 1.91
CA ILE A 47 -1.80 7.58 2.33
C ILE A 47 -1.54 7.20 3.78
N TYR A 48 -0.32 6.74 4.04
CA TYR A 48 0.11 6.29 5.35
C TYR A 48 1.43 6.93 5.76
N VAL A 49 1.65 7.00 7.07
CA VAL A 49 2.97 7.26 7.68
C VAL A 49 3.26 6.19 8.73
N PRO A 50 4.52 5.88 9.04
CA PRO A 50 4.83 5.00 10.17
C PRO A 50 4.22 5.53 11.47
N GLU A 51 3.74 4.63 12.30
CA GLU A 51 3.19 5.01 13.61
C GLU A 51 4.23 5.75 14.45
N GLY A 52 3.80 6.86 15.07
CA GLY A 52 4.66 7.73 15.87
C GLY A 52 5.44 8.77 15.08
N GLU A 53 5.47 8.69 13.74
CA GLU A 53 6.03 9.77 12.92
C GLU A 53 5.04 10.93 12.73
N ALA A 54 5.57 12.11 12.37
CA ALA A 54 4.77 13.27 12.04
C ALA A 54 3.94 13.02 10.77
N VAL A 55 2.72 13.57 10.71
CA VAL A 55 1.87 13.49 9.51
C VAL A 55 2.46 14.17 8.27
N THR A 56 3.46 15.04 8.49
CA THR A 56 4.23 15.72 7.44
C THR A 56 5.44 14.92 6.96
N SER A 57 5.73 13.77 7.57
CA SER A 57 6.79 12.86 7.09
C SER A 57 6.50 12.39 5.67
N PRO A 58 7.54 12.07 4.87
CA PRO A 58 7.37 11.44 3.56
C PRO A 58 6.47 10.20 3.65
N PRO A 59 5.33 10.16 2.94
CA PRO A 59 4.34 9.13 3.14
C PRO A 59 4.62 7.85 2.33
N TYR A 60 3.92 6.79 2.71
CA TYR A 60 3.65 5.63 1.86
C TYR A 60 2.29 5.79 1.19
N ARG A 61 2.15 5.22 0.00
CA ARG A 61 0.94 5.28 -0.80
C ARG A 61 0.54 3.88 -1.25
N VAL A 62 -0.73 3.56 -1.09
CA VAL A 62 -1.36 2.40 -1.72
C VAL A 62 -2.38 2.91 -2.73
N ARG A 63 -2.45 2.30 -3.91
CA ARG A 63 -3.39 2.68 -4.96
C ARG A 63 -3.90 1.46 -5.71
N VAL A 64 -5.20 1.41 -5.99
CA VAL A 64 -5.75 0.43 -6.93
C VAL A 64 -5.44 0.90 -8.35
N GLU A 65 -4.63 0.15 -9.08
CA GLU A 65 -4.30 0.48 -10.47
C GLU A 65 -5.36 -0.03 -11.44
N GLY A 66 -6.03 -1.13 -11.10
CA GLY A 66 -7.16 -1.68 -11.84
C GLY A 66 -6.98 -3.15 -12.23
N PRO A 67 -7.80 -3.65 -13.17
CA PRO A 67 -7.74 -5.03 -13.64
C PRO A 67 -6.38 -5.41 -14.22
N ALA A 68 -5.95 -6.63 -13.96
CA ALA A 68 -4.71 -7.22 -14.43
C ALA A 68 -4.84 -8.76 -14.52
N SER A 69 -3.82 -9.41 -15.07
CA SER A 69 -3.64 -10.85 -15.00
C SER A 69 -2.40 -11.18 -14.19
N PHE A 70 -2.46 -12.20 -13.34
CA PHE A 70 -1.33 -12.69 -12.56
C PHE A 70 -1.29 -14.21 -12.58
N SER A 71 -0.26 -14.78 -13.20
CA SER A 71 -0.09 -16.23 -13.35
C SER A 71 -1.31 -16.89 -14.02
N GLY A 72 -1.82 -16.26 -15.08
CA GLY A 72 -2.97 -16.74 -15.85
C GLY A 72 -4.32 -16.55 -15.16
N GLN A 73 -4.39 -15.87 -14.02
CA GLN A 73 -5.61 -15.62 -13.27
C GLN A 73 -5.97 -14.14 -13.30
N GLU A 74 -7.26 -13.83 -13.39
CA GLU A 74 -7.75 -12.45 -13.24
C GLU A 74 -7.45 -11.93 -11.83
N ALA A 75 -7.03 -10.66 -11.77
CA ALA A 75 -6.71 -9.98 -10.54
C ALA A 75 -6.97 -8.48 -10.65
N LEU A 76 -7.04 -7.82 -9.51
CA LEU A 76 -6.84 -6.39 -9.36
C LEU A 76 -5.42 -6.13 -8.90
N ARG A 77 -4.75 -5.18 -9.54
CA ARG A 77 -3.39 -4.77 -9.18
C ARG A 77 -3.42 -3.57 -8.25
N PHE A 78 -2.71 -3.69 -7.13
CA PHE A 78 -2.55 -2.64 -6.13
C PHE A 78 -1.09 -2.23 -6.10
N TYR A 79 -0.79 -0.97 -6.37
CA TYR A 79 0.51 -0.40 -6.08
C TYR A 79 0.62 -0.11 -4.58
N ALA A 80 1.77 -0.37 -4.00
CA ALA A 80 2.17 0.06 -2.66
C ALA A 80 3.62 0.55 -2.72
N GLY A 81 3.89 1.78 -2.30
CA GLY A 81 5.26 2.29 -2.31
C GLY A 81 5.44 3.62 -1.60
N GLY A 82 6.69 4.04 -1.49
CA GLY A 82 7.12 5.21 -0.72
C GLY A 82 8.46 4.93 -0.06
N ARG A 83 9.26 5.98 0.18
CA ARG A 83 10.56 5.89 0.88
C ARG A 83 11.51 4.81 0.33
N GLY A 84 11.53 4.65 -0.99
CA GLY A 84 12.39 3.67 -1.68
C GLY A 84 11.80 2.26 -1.77
N GLU A 85 10.63 2.03 -1.18
CA GLU A 85 9.89 0.77 -1.35
C GLU A 85 8.93 0.88 -2.54
N GLU A 86 8.85 -0.19 -3.31
CA GLU A 86 7.88 -0.37 -4.39
C GLU A 86 7.46 -1.82 -4.47
N ARG A 87 6.14 -2.05 -4.47
CA ARG A 87 5.54 -3.37 -4.63
C ARG A 87 4.20 -3.27 -5.33
N ARG A 88 3.88 -4.27 -6.15
CA ARG A 88 2.56 -4.47 -6.77
C ARG A 88 1.95 -5.74 -6.21
N TYR A 89 0.83 -5.63 -5.52
CA TYR A 89 0.05 -6.76 -5.03
C TYR A 89 -1.03 -7.12 -6.03
N TYR A 90 -1.29 -8.41 -6.19
CA TYR A 90 -2.31 -8.94 -7.08
C TYR A 90 -3.37 -9.65 -6.25
N ARG A 91 -4.58 -9.08 -6.21
CA ARG A 91 -5.67 -9.55 -5.36
C ARG A 91 -6.90 -9.91 -6.17
N ARG A 92 -7.65 -10.90 -5.72
CA ARG A 92 -9.05 -11.08 -6.08
C ARG A 92 -9.89 -10.54 -4.94
N VAL A 93 -10.81 -9.64 -5.28
CA VAL A 93 -11.76 -9.05 -4.35
C VAL A 93 -13.13 -9.54 -4.77
N ASP A 94 -13.64 -10.53 -4.05
CA ASP A 94 -14.93 -11.18 -4.30
C ASP A 94 -15.74 -11.27 -3.00
N ARG A 95 -16.01 -12.46 -2.48
CA ARG A 95 -16.57 -12.68 -1.13
C ARG A 95 -15.49 -12.57 -0.07
N GLY A 96 -14.64 -11.56 -0.14
CA GLY A 96 -13.41 -11.48 0.64
C GLY A 96 -12.24 -11.03 -0.22
N VAL A 97 -11.04 -11.10 0.35
CA VAL A 97 -9.82 -10.68 -0.34
C VAL A 97 -8.83 -11.84 -0.34
N ARG A 98 -8.49 -12.29 -1.54
CA ARG A 98 -7.48 -13.32 -1.76
C ARG A 98 -6.25 -12.72 -2.45
N LEU A 99 -5.08 -12.92 -1.85
CA LEU A 99 -3.79 -12.51 -2.39
C LEU A 99 -3.19 -13.63 -3.24
N LEU A 100 -3.07 -13.37 -4.55
CA LEU A 100 -2.47 -14.30 -5.50
C LEU A 100 -0.94 -14.25 -5.44
N GLY A 101 -0.40 -13.09 -5.08
CA GLY A 101 1.03 -12.85 -5.08
C GLY A 101 1.36 -11.36 -5.14
N PHE A 102 2.65 -11.06 -5.26
CA PHE A 102 3.14 -9.71 -5.43
C PHE A 102 4.42 -9.67 -6.25
N GLU A 103 4.75 -8.48 -6.75
CA GLU A 103 5.99 -8.18 -7.46
C GLU A 103 6.66 -6.99 -6.80
N ASP A 104 7.96 -7.09 -6.61
CA ASP A 104 8.84 -5.94 -6.38
C ASP A 104 9.81 -5.82 -7.57
N PRO A 105 10.69 -4.80 -7.63
CA PRO A 105 11.58 -4.62 -8.77
C PRO A 105 12.52 -5.81 -9.05
N SER A 106 12.75 -6.69 -8.08
CA SER A 106 13.73 -7.79 -8.18
C SER A 106 13.07 -9.15 -8.36
N ALA A 107 11.86 -9.34 -7.85
CA ALA A 107 11.23 -10.64 -7.78
C ALA A 107 9.71 -10.60 -7.89
N ARG A 108 9.19 -11.75 -8.29
CA ARG A 108 7.78 -12.09 -8.32
C ARG A 108 7.52 -13.25 -7.38
N VAL A 109 6.53 -13.08 -6.51
CA VAL A 109 6.13 -14.09 -5.52
C VAL A 109 4.71 -14.52 -5.82
N VAL A 110 4.50 -15.83 -5.93
CA VAL A 110 3.21 -16.45 -6.26
C VAL A 110 2.77 -17.36 -5.11
N PHE A 111 1.49 -17.29 -4.75
CA PHE A 111 0.85 -18.13 -3.74
C PHE A 111 -0.16 -19.09 -4.38
N THR A 112 0.03 -20.40 -4.15
CA THR A 112 -0.84 -21.45 -4.66
C THR A 112 -1.19 -22.46 -3.56
N PRO A 113 -2.44 -22.50 -3.04
CA PRO A 113 -3.56 -21.59 -3.37
C PRO A 113 -3.30 -20.15 -2.90
N PRO A 114 -4.04 -19.15 -3.42
CA PRO A 114 -4.00 -17.78 -2.92
C PRO A 114 -4.25 -17.68 -1.42
N ILE A 115 -3.60 -16.74 -0.75
CA ILE A 115 -3.78 -16.47 0.68
C ILE A 115 -5.11 -15.72 0.89
N LEU A 116 -5.97 -16.18 1.79
CA LEU A 116 -7.14 -15.41 2.23
C LEU A 116 -6.67 -14.32 3.21
N GLU A 117 -6.56 -13.07 2.74
CA GLU A 117 -6.18 -11.92 3.58
C GLU A 117 -7.33 -11.47 4.47
N TYR A 118 -8.53 -11.37 3.88
CA TYR A 118 -9.76 -11.00 4.56
C TYR A 118 -10.87 -12.00 4.18
N PRO A 119 -11.66 -12.49 5.15
CA PRO A 119 -12.70 -13.50 4.91
C PRO A 119 -13.93 -12.87 4.24
N PRO A 120 -15.01 -13.61 3.98
CA PRO A 120 -16.28 -13.00 3.63
C PRO A 120 -16.81 -12.05 4.73
N GLU A 121 -17.55 -11.02 4.32
CA GLU A 121 -18.16 -10.04 5.24
C GLU A 121 -19.06 -10.73 6.26
N GLU A 122 -19.83 -11.74 5.82
CA GLU A 122 -20.79 -12.46 6.64
C GLU A 122 -20.18 -13.23 7.84
N VAL A 123 -18.86 -13.40 7.87
CA VAL A 123 -18.14 -14.11 8.95
C VAL A 123 -17.07 -13.25 9.61
N LEU A 124 -16.93 -11.97 9.24
CA LEU A 124 -15.95 -11.08 9.86
C LEU A 124 -16.46 -10.58 11.21
N GLU A 125 -16.25 -11.37 12.26
CA GLU A 125 -16.65 -11.07 13.63
C GLU A 125 -15.55 -11.41 14.64
N VAL A 126 -15.63 -10.83 15.85
CA VAL A 126 -14.65 -11.05 16.92
C VAL A 126 -14.61 -12.54 17.31
N GLY A 127 -13.42 -13.09 17.42
CA GLY A 127 -13.16 -14.50 17.68
C GLY A 127 -13.13 -15.37 16.41
N TYR A 128 -13.51 -14.85 15.25
CA TYR A 128 -13.40 -15.60 14.00
C TYR A 128 -11.94 -15.87 13.64
N ARG A 129 -11.66 -17.12 13.26
CA ARG A 129 -10.32 -17.60 12.90
C ARG A 129 -10.38 -18.23 11.52
N TYR A 130 -9.42 -17.87 10.67
CA TYR A 130 -9.30 -18.39 9.31
C TYR A 130 -7.82 -18.54 8.95
N GLY A 131 -7.51 -19.34 7.95
CA GLY A 131 -6.14 -19.62 7.59
C GLY A 131 -6.03 -20.70 6.55
N GLY A 132 -4.80 -21.12 6.29
CA GLY A 132 -4.52 -22.21 5.37
C GLY A 132 -3.03 -22.42 5.16
N GLU A 133 -2.73 -23.27 4.19
CA GLU A 133 -1.37 -23.48 3.68
C GLU A 133 -1.31 -23.05 2.23
N THR A 134 -0.16 -22.52 1.81
CA THR A 134 0.13 -22.17 0.43
C THR A 134 1.54 -22.57 0.04
N GLN A 135 1.71 -22.98 -1.21
CA GLN A 135 3.01 -23.07 -1.84
C GLN A 135 3.43 -21.66 -2.28
N VAL A 136 4.58 -21.22 -1.80
CA VAL A 136 5.24 -19.99 -2.22
C VAL A 136 6.23 -20.34 -3.33
N LYS A 137 6.11 -19.67 -4.47
CA LYS A 137 7.10 -19.70 -5.55
C LYS A 137 7.67 -18.30 -5.73
N VAL A 138 9.00 -18.18 -5.70
CA VAL A 138 9.74 -16.93 -5.93
C VAL A 138 10.44 -17.04 -7.27
N GLU A 139 10.19 -16.08 -8.15
CA GLU A 139 10.79 -15.96 -9.47
C GLU A 139 11.59 -14.65 -9.52
N LEU A 140 12.84 -14.69 -9.96
CA LEU A 140 13.63 -13.48 -10.22
C LEU A 140 13.12 -12.81 -11.48
N LEU A 141 12.95 -11.49 -11.43
CA LEU A 141 12.64 -10.68 -12.59
C LEU A 141 13.95 -10.17 -13.19
N LEU A 142 14.40 -10.84 -14.24
CA LEU A 142 15.63 -10.46 -14.95
C LEU A 142 15.36 -9.34 -15.96
N PRO A 143 16.37 -8.50 -16.28
CA PRO A 143 16.26 -7.50 -17.36
C PRO A 143 15.92 -8.10 -18.73
N SER A 144 16.19 -9.39 -18.93
CA SER A 144 15.84 -10.15 -20.14
C SER A 144 14.33 -10.36 -20.33
N GLY A 145 13.52 -10.04 -19.31
CA GLY A 145 12.05 -10.17 -19.35
C GLY A 145 11.52 -11.58 -19.08
N THR A 146 12.39 -12.59 -18.91
CA THR A 146 11.98 -13.95 -18.56
C THR A 146 12.16 -14.19 -17.05
N PRO A 147 11.09 -14.53 -16.31
CA PRO A 147 11.22 -14.87 -14.90
C PRO A 147 11.97 -16.19 -14.71
N GLU A 148 12.95 -16.22 -13.82
CA GLU A 148 13.69 -17.44 -13.47
C GLU A 148 13.29 -17.95 -12.08
N PRO A 149 13.04 -19.25 -11.88
CA PRO A 149 12.69 -19.78 -10.56
C PRO A 149 13.89 -19.65 -9.61
N LEU A 150 13.69 -18.93 -8.50
CA LEU A 150 14.72 -18.74 -7.47
C LEU A 150 14.55 -19.70 -6.31
N ARG A 151 13.32 -19.82 -5.82
CA ARG A 151 13.02 -20.59 -4.61
C ARG A 151 11.56 -21.02 -4.60
N GLN A 152 11.31 -22.13 -3.93
CA GLN A 152 9.98 -22.57 -3.55
C GLN A 152 9.97 -23.01 -2.08
N GLY A 153 8.83 -22.86 -1.41
CA GLY A 153 8.66 -23.29 -0.02
C GLY A 153 7.19 -23.31 0.38
N ARG A 154 6.89 -23.87 1.54
CA ARG A 154 5.53 -23.87 2.09
C ARG A 154 5.38 -22.75 3.12
N LEU A 155 4.23 -22.10 3.10
CA LEU A 155 3.83 -21.09 4.06
C LEU A 155 2.48 -21.49 4.64
N SER A 156 2.42 -21.64 5.96
CA SER A 156 1.17 -21.71 6.71
C SER A 156 0.81 -20.33 7.22
N TYR A 157 -0.48 -19.99 7.23
CA TYR A 157 -0.95 -18.71 7.75
C TYR A 157 -2.21 -18.89 8.58
N THR A 158 -2.34 -18.11 9.64
CA THR A 158 -3.51 -18.06 10.51
C THR A 158 -3.85 -16.62 10.83
N MET A 159 -5.12 -16.27 10.71
CA MET A 159 -5.67 -14.96 11.02
C MET A 159 -6.71 -15.10 12.13
N GLU A 160 -6.77 -14.13 13.02
CA GLU A 160 -7.72 -14.09 14.13
C GLU A 160 -8.23 -12.67 14.35
N VAL A 161 -9.55 -12.50 14.35
CA VAL A 161 -10.19 -11.24 14.71
C VAL A 161 -10.19 -11.12 16.23
N LEU A 162 -9.29 -10.31 16.78
CA LEU A 162 -9.09 -10.21 18.23
C LEU A 162 -10.16 -9.38 18.92
N GLU A 163 -10.49 -8.24 18.32
CA GLU A 163 -11.41 -7.26 18.91
C GLU A 163 -12.00 -6.36 17.83
N ARG A 164 -13.13 -5.72 18.18
CA ARG A 164 -13.71 -4.61 17.44
C ARG A 164 -13.68 -3.38 18.34
N ARG A 165 -13.05 -2.30 17.88
CA ARG A 165 -12.92 -1.08 18.67
C ARG A 165 -12.91 0.18 17.82
N GLU A 166 -13.24 1.30 18.46
CA GLU A 166 -13.05 2.61 17.86
C GLU A 166 -11.58 3.02 17.96
N VAL A 167 -11.04 3.58 16.87
CA VAL A 167 -9.71 4.17 16.82
C VAL A 167 -9.78 5.56 16.21
N ARG A 168 -8.93 6.46 16.72
CA ARG A 168 -8.71 7.78 16.15
C ARG A 168 -7.32 7.84 15.54
N VAL A 169 -7.25 8.17 14.25
CA VAL A 169 -6.03 8.36 13.47
C VAL A 169 -6.13 9.69 12.71
N PRO A 170 -5.06 10.19 12.06
CA PRO A 170 -5.13 11.46 11.34
C PRO A 170 -6.23 11.51 10.26
N ALA A 171 -6.53 10.38 9.61
CA ALA A 171 -7.60 10.29 8.61
C ALA A 171 -9.03 10.38 9.19
N GLY A 172 -9.21 10.25 10.51
CA GLY A 172 -10.52 10.30 11.16
C GLY A 172 -10.71 9.28 12.28
N VAL A 173 -11.98 9.03 12.60
CA VAL A 173 -12.39 8.05 13.62
C VAL A 173 -13.04 6.88 12.90
N PHE A 174 -12.60 5.66 13.22
CA PHE A 174 -13.04 4.44 12.55
C PHE A 174 -13.37 3.36 13.56
N GLN A 175 -14.41 2.57 13.28
CA GLN A 175 -14.63 1.28 13.93
C GLN A 175 -13.83 0.22 13.19
N VAL A 176 -12.81 -0.36 13.85
CA VAL A 176 -11.88 -1.32 13.25
C VAL A 176 -12.02 -2.70 13.87
N TYR A 177 -11.79 -3.71 13.04
CA TYR A 177 -11.41 -5.04 13.46
C TYR A 177 -9.89 -5.10 13.59
N ARG A 178 -9.40 -5.46 14.77
CA ARG A 178 -7.98 -5.74 14.98
C ARG A 178 -7.73 -7.21 14.69
N ILE A 179 -6.95 -7.48 13.65
CA ILE A 179 -6.74 -8.84 13.14
C ILE A 179 -5.27 -9.20 13.35
N ARG A 180 -5.03 -10.24 14.14
CA ARG A 180 -3.71 -10.85 14.25
C ARG A 180 -3.48 -11.71 13.02
N GLN A 181 -2.29 -11.61 12.45
CA GLN A 181 -1.84 -12.44 11.35
C GLN A 181 -0.59 -13.19 11.78
N VAL A 182 -0.56 -14.49 11.57
CA VAL A 182 0.58 -15.34 11.91
C VAL A 182 0.98 -16.07 10.63
N TYR A 183 2.23 -15.90 10.22
CA TYR A 183 2.80 -16.58 9.07
C TYR A 183 3.93 -17.48 9.55
N LYS A 184 3.92 -18.75 9.13
CA LYS A 184 4.91 -19.74 9.54
C LYS A 184 5.45 -20.50 8.35
N ASP A 185 6.77 -20.49 8.22
CA ASP A 185 7.54 -21.22 7.22
C ASP A 185 8.69 -22.01 7.90
N GLU A 186 9.64 -22.52 7.11
CA GLU A 186 10.80 -23.27 7.61
C GLU A 186 11.74 -22.44 8.50
N ARG A 187 11.71 -21.11 8.39
CA ARG A 187 12.57 -20.20 9.17
C ARG A 187 11.95 -19.85 10.52
N GLY A 188 10.65 -20.06 10.69
CA GLY A 188 9.95 -19.87 11.94
C GLY A 188 8.58 -19.24 11.76
N GLU A 189 8.06 -18.70 12.85
CA GLU A 189 6.76 -18.05 12.92
C GLU A 189 6.95 -16.55 13.10
N THR A 190 6.22 -15.76 12.32
CA THR A 190 6.26 -14.29 12.36
C THR A 190 4.84 -13.74 12.57
N PRO A 191 4.57 -13.10 13.71
CA PRO A 191 3.30 -12.44 13.98
C PRO A 191 3.27 -11.00 13.44
N TYR A 192 2.10 -10.60 12.95
CA TYR A 192 1.76 -9.24 12.57
C TYR A 192 0.36 -8.88 13.07
N GLU A 193 0.01 -7.62 12.92
CA GLU A 193 -1.31 -7.11 13.25
C GLU A 193 -1.73 -6.04 12.25
N VAL A 194 -3.00 -6.09 11.84
CA VAL A 194 -3.64 -5.06 11.02
C VAL A 194 -4.89 -4.53 11.72
N TRP A 195 -5.24 -3.27 11.46
CA TRP A 195 -6.54 -2.71 11.86
C TRP A 195 -7.34 -2.46 10.59
N PHE A 196 -8.39 -3.24 10.37
CA PHE A 196 -9.23 -3.16 9.18
C PHE A 196 -10.56 -2.48 9.52
N ALA A 197 -10.92 -1.42 8.79
CA ALA A 197 -12.24 -0.80 8.83
C ALA A 197 -13.03 -1.15 7.56
N PRO A 198 -14.26 -1.69 7.67
CA PRO A 198 -15.15 -1.87 6.53
C PRO A 198 -15.31 -0.60 5.71
N TYR A 199 -15.40 -0.73 4.38
CA TYR A 199 -15.57 0.39 3.43
C TYR A 199 -14.39 1.39 3.38
N VAL A 200 -13.36 1.19 4.21
CA VAL A 200 -12.15 2.02 4.23
C VAL A 200 -10.92 1.18 3.89
N GLY A 201 -10.80 -0.04 4.42
CA GLY A 201 -9.61 -0.88 4.27
C GLY A 201 -8.72 -0.84 5.52
N GLU A 202 -7.40 -0.95 5.33
CA GLU A 202 -6.44 -0.91 6.44
C GLU A 202 -6.33 0.51 7.02
N VAL A 203 -6.73 0.70 8.27
CA VAL A 203 -6.46 1.91 9.07
C VAL A 203 -5.06 1.85 9.68
N ARG A 204 -4.59 0.63 9.95
CA ARG A 204 -3.21 0.31 10.29
C ARG A 204 -2.74 -0.89 9.48
N THR A 205 -1.63 -0.73 8.75
CA THR A 205 -1.03 -1.82 7.95
C THR A 205 -0.17 -2.74 8.80
N ARG A 206 0.16 -3.93 8.26
CA ARG A 206 1.00 -4.93 8.95
C ARG A 206 2.42 -4.42 9.23
N GLU A 207 2.90 -3.47 8.43
CA GLU A 207 4.21 -2.81 8.60
C GLU A 207 4.17 -1.70 9.67
N GLY A 208 3.04 -1.52 10.36
CA GLY A 208 2.89 -0.54 11.42
C GLY A 208 2.68 0.89 10.91
N ARG A 209 2.04 1.05 9.75
CA ARG A 209 1.75 2.36 9.15
C ARG A 209 0.31 2.76 9.42
N ILE A 210 0.10 4.02 9.80
CA ILE A 210 -1.21 4.57 10.17
C ILE A 210 -1.78 5.40 9.03
N LEU A 211 -3.09 5.26 8.79
CA LEU A 211 -3.83 5.96 7.75
C LEU A 211 -3.92 7.46 8.04
N VAL A 212 -3.48 8.26 7.07
CA VAL A 212 -3.50 9.72 7.11
C VAL A 212 -4.57 10.31 6.20
N GLU A 213 -4.78 9.72 5.04
CA GLU A 213 -5.70 10.26 4.03
C GLU A 213 -6.21 9.13 3.12
N THR A 214 -7.47 9.25 2.68
CA THR A 214 -8.03 8.52 1.53
C THR A 214 -8.59 9.53 0.53
N ASN A 215 -8.67 9.16 -0.75
CA ASN A 215 -9.34 9.98 -1.77
C ASN A 215 -10.80 9.52 -2.02
N PHE A 216 -11.43 8.91 -1.03
CA PHE A 216 -12.79 8.38 -1.16
C PHE A 216 -13.53 8.35 0.17
N ARG A 217 -14.85 8.23 0.06
CA ARG A 217 -15.82 8.16 1.16
C ARG A 217 -16.77 7.00 0.98
#